data_AF-A0AA36HAI7-F1
#
_entry.id   AF-A0AA36HAI7-F1
#
_cell.length_a   1.000
_cell.length_b   1.000
_cell.length_c   1.000
_cell.angle_alpha   90.00
_cell.angle_beta   90.00
_cell.angle_gamma   90.00
#
_symmetry.space_group_name_H-M   'P 1'
#
loop_
_entity.id
_entity.type
_entity.pdbx_description
1 polymer ?
#
loop_
_entity_poly.entity_id
_entity_poly.type
_entity_poly.pdbx_seq_one_letter_code
_entity_poly.pdbx_strand_id
1 'polypeptide(L)'
;MTEGSLRRISSKKKVKFVASLKKRSSSTGAIRSSNERESETRETARFRLQFTQGDLHCRLSHNTPPGHLPRKLEWDTDLTLMNDEQRCALLIKFSDAMGIMSHPYRIVAEQGMIDLLSTATSVNSVMAALPAIVNGIRFTLLHPDQSKRVYALKIMCMLTSIHGCGPNLVPFYGRLLAPLRKYLHTDAENV
;
A
#
# COMPACT_ATOMS: atom_id res chain seq x y z
N MET A 1 -45.97 -23.40 -64.11
CA MET A 1 -47.06 -23.09 -63.15
C MET A 1 -47.09 -24.18 -62.11
N THR A 2 -46.69 -23.87 -60.86
CA THR A 2 -47.35 -24.24 -59.58
C THR A 2 -46.38 -24.03 -58.41
N GLU A 3 -46.84 -23.22 -57.46
CA GLU A 3 -46.25 -22.92 -56.15
C GLU A 3 -46.38 -24.11 -55.16
N GLY A 4 -45.60 -24.09 -54.08
CA GLY A 4 -45.83 -24.91 -52.87
C GLY A 4 -44.54 -25.27 -52.13
N SER A 5 -44.07 -24.51 -51.13
CA SER A 5 -44.51 -24.47 -49.72
C SER A 5 -43.84 -25.54 -48.83
N LEU A 6 -43.47 -25.13 -47.60
CA LEU A 6 -43.12 -25.94 -46.40
C LEU A 6 -41.67 -26.49 -46.35
N ARG A 7 -40.89 -26.48 -45.26
CA ARG A 7 -41.14 -26.29 -43.82
C ARG A 7 -39.87 -25.80 -43.08
N ARG A 8 -40.12 -24.89 -42.14
CA ARG A 8 -39.51 -24.72 -40.81
C ARG A 8 -38.67 -25.91 -40.30
N ILE A 9 -37.42 -25.63 -39.95
CA ILE A 9 -36.64 -26.47 -39.01
C ILE A 9 -36.90 -25.95 -37.59
N SER A 10 -37.49 -26.83 -36.80
CA SER A 10 -37.76 -26.72 -35.36
C SER A 10 -36.74 -27.58 -34.63
N SER A 11 -36.03 -26.99 -33.65
CA SER A 11 -35.34 -27.75 -32.60
C SER A 11 -35.50 -27.05 -31.25
N LYS A 12 -36.66 -27.24 -30.61
CA LYS A 12 -36.85 -27.06 -29.16
C LYS A 12 -36.30 -28.29 -28.45
N LYS A 13 -35.48 -28.13 -27.40
CA LYS A 13 -35.78 -28.58 -26.02
C LYS A 13 -34.59 -28.46 -25.05
N LYS A 14 -34.94 -27.85 -23.89
CA LYS A 14 -34.54 -28.16 -22.49
C LYS A 14 -33.06 -27.89 -22.14
N VAL A 15 -32.71 -27.27 -21.01
CA VAL A 15 -33.20 -27.53 -19.65
C VAL A 15 -33.16 -26.22 -18.81
N LYS A 16 -34.25 -25.96 -18.08
CA LYS A 16 -34.32 -25.04 -16.93
C LYS A 16 -33.94 -25.81 -15.66
N PHE A 17 -33.00 -25.30 -14.89
CA PHE A 17 -32.70 -25.58 -13.47
C PHE A 17 -31.77 -24.40 -13.09
N VAL A 18 -31.95 -23.57 -12.07
CA VAL A 18 -32.15 -23.82 -10.63
C VAL A 18 -32.74 -22.50 -10.07
N ALA A 19 -33.99 -22.47 -9.63
CA ALA A 19 -34.40 -22.47 -8.22
C ALA A 19 -33.58 -21.55 -7.29
N SER A 20 -34.20 -20.43 -6.92
CA SER A 20 -34.38 -19.93 -5.55
C SER A 20 -33.24 -20.17 -4.54
N LEU A 21 -32.56 -19.09 -4.18
CA LEU A 21 -31.87 -18.99 -2.88
C LEU A 21 -32.03 -17.58 -2.32
N LYS A 22 -33.23 -17.36 -1.77
CA LYS A 22 -33.43 -16.41 -0.67
C LYS A 22 -32.75 -16.99 0.56
N LYS A 23 -31.55 -16.50 0.88
CA LYS A 23 -30.99 -16.66 2.23
C LYS A 23 -30.73 -15.27 2.80
N ARG A 24 -31.65 -14.87 3.69
CA ARG A 24 -31.42 -13.87 4.72
C ARG A 24 -30.20 -14.31 5.51
N SER A 25 -29.14 -13.51 5.51
CA SER A 25 -28.13 -13.52 6.56
C SER A 25 -28.22 -12.20 7.30
N SER A 26 -28.96 -12.24 8.40
CA SER A 26 -28.74 -11.34 9.53
C SER A 26 -27.34 -11.62 10.08
N SER A 27 -26.41 -10.70 9.85
CA SER A 27 -25.19 -10.59 10.65
C SER A 27 -24.78 -9.13 10.66
N THR A 28 -25.17 -8.45 11.73
CA THR A 28 -24.68 -7.15 12.14
C THR A 28 -23.17 -7.28 12.42
N GLY A 29 -22.33 -6.92 11.44
CA GLY A 29 -20.88 -6.89 11.61
C GLY A 29 -20.09 -7.32 10.36
N ALA A 30 -20.07 -6.52 9.30
CA ALA A 30 -19.15 -6.75 8.16
C ALA A 30 -18.90 -5.55 7.22
N ILE A 31 -19.26 -4.31 7.59
CA ILE A 31 -19.16 -3.19 6.62
C ILE A 31 -17.73 -2.62 6.53
N ARG A 32 -16.86 -2.84 7.53
CA ARG A 32 -15.49 -2.27 7.52
C ARG A 32 -14.48 -3.04 6.66
N SER A 33 -14.58 -4.37 6.58
CA SER A 33 -13.51 -5.19 5.96
C SER A 33 -13.44 -5.10 4.43
N SER A 34 -14.55 -4.80 3.76
CA SER A 34 -14.59 -4.73 2.29
C SER A 34 -13.90 -3.45 1.78
N ASN A 35 -14.15 -2.33 2.45
CA ASN A 35 -13.55 -1.03 2.07
C ASN A 35 -12.03 -1.00 2.28
N GLU A 36 -11.52 -1.65 3.33
CA GLU A 36 -10.08 -1.70 3.61
C GLU A 36 -9.33 -2.53 2.56
N ARG A 37 -9.87 -3.70 2.18
CA ARG A 37 -9.31 -4.53 1.11
C ARG A 37 -9.39 -3.87 -0.25
N GLU A 38 -10.47 -3.18 -0.57
CA GLU A 38 -10.61 -2.45 -1.84
C GLU A 38 -9.65 -1.25 -1.93
N SER A 39 -9.44 -0.51 -0.83
CA SER A 39 -8.46 0.59 -0.77
C SER A 39 -7.04 0.06 -1.00
N GLU A 40 -6.67 -1.02 -0.29
CA GLU A 40 -5.37 -1.66 -0.44
C GLU A 40 -5.16 -2.16 -1.88
N THR A 41 -6.22 -2.69 -2.51
CA THR A 41 -6.16 -3.16 -3.91
C THR A 41 -5.90 -2.00 -4.88
N ARG A 42 -6.51 -0.83 -4.65
CA ARG A 42 -6.33 0.36 -5.50
C ARG A 42 -4.97 1.02 -5.32
N GLU A 43 -4.51 1.16 -4.08
CA GLU A 43 -3.19 1.72 -3.74
C GLU A 43 -2.08 0.81 -4.28
N THR A 44 -2.22 -0.50 -4.09
CA THR A 44 -1.32 -1.49 -4.67
C THR A 44 -1.31 -1.41 -6.18
N ALA A 45 -2.47 -1.24 -6.84
CA ALA A 45 -2.54 -1.10 -8.29
C ALA A 45 -1.82 0.16 -8.80
N ARG A 46 -1.97 1.30 -8.11
CA ARG A 46 -1.30 2.57 -8.47
C ARG A 46 0.22 2.46 -8.30
N PHE A 47 0.68 1.96 -7.16
CA PHE A 47 2.11 1.79 -6.90
C PHE A 47 2.75 0.75 -7.84
N ARG A 48 2.02 -0.34 -8.12
CA ARG A 48 2.44 -1.33 -9.12
C ARG A 48 2.64 -0.70 -10.49
N LEU A 49 1.70 0.15 -10.92
CA LEU A 49 1.81 0.83 -12.21
C LEU A 49 3.06 1.72 -12.27
N GLN A 50 3.30 2.52 -11.22
CA GLN A 50 4.50 3.36 -11.10
C GLN A 50 5.80 2.53 -11.14
N PHE A 51 5.83 1.39 -10.44
CA PHE A 51 6.97 0.47 -10.47
C PHE A 51 7.18 -0.11 -11.88
N THR A 52 6.13 -0.60 -12.54
CA THR A 52 6.24 -1.19 -13.88
C THR A 52 6.61 -0.18 -14.97
N GLN A 53 6.29 1.09 -14.78
CA GLN A 53 6.64 2.18 -15.69
C GLN A 53 8.07 2.71 -15.47
N GLY A 54 8.75 2.28 -14.40
CA GLY A 54 10.10 2.77 -14.07
C GLY A 54 10.12 4.13 -13.37
N ASP A 55 8.96 4.66 -12.95
CA ASP A 55 8.81 5.99 -12.36
C ASP A 55 9.34 6.10 -10.91
N LEU A 56 9.80 4.98 -10.34
CA LEU A 56 10.41 4.88 -9.01
C LEU A 56 11.94 4.80 -9.04
N HIS A 57 12.56 4.70 -10.22
CA HIS A 57 14.02 4.57 -10.42
C HIS A 57 14.67 3.48 -9.54
N CYS A 58 13.96 2.40 -9.27
CA CYS A 58 14.43 1.29 -8.46
C CYS A 58 13.97 -0.05 -9.02
N ARG A 59 14.77 -1.08 -8.77
CA ARG A 59 14.57 -2.45 -9.26
C ARG A 59 14.77 -3.44 -8.12
N LEU A 60 14.12 -4.59 -8.23
CA LEU A 60 14.34 -5.70 -7.31
C LEU A 60 15.46 -6.59 -7.85
N SER A 61 16.53 -6.68 -7.09
CA SER A 61 17.65 -7.56 -7.40
C SER A 61 17.29 -9.00 -7.10
N HIS A 62 17.40 -9.85 -8.14
CA HIS A 62 17.23 -11.29 -8.05
C HIS A 62 18.58 -12.01 -7.93
N ASN A 63 19.53 -11.45 -7.17
CA ASN A 63 20.83 -12.08 -6.86
C ASN A 63 20.70 -13.31 -5.92
N THR A 64 19.55 -13.99 -5.94
CA THR A 64 19.23 -15.14 -5.09
C THR A 64 19.05 -16.35 -5.99
N PRO A 65 19.41 -17.58 -5.57
CA PRO A 65 19.25 -18.78 -6.38
C PRO A 65 17.82 -18.93 -6.93
N PRO A 66 17.64 -19.57 -8.11
CA PRO A 66 16.32 -19.76 -8.69
C PRO A 66 15.39 -20.44 -7.67
N GLY A 67 14.25 -19.81 -7.38
CA GLY A 67 13.28 -20.24 -6.36
C GLY A 67 13.21 -19.36 -5.11
N HIS A 68 14.12 -18.40 -4.93
CA HIS A 68 14.06 -17.46 -3.81
C HIS A 68 13.51 -16.08 -4.20
N LEU A 69 12.72 -15.50 -3.29
CA LEU A 69 12.15 -14.16 -3.47
C LEU A 69 13.25 -13.09 -3.45
N PRO A 70 13.16 -12.04 -4.30
CA PRO A 70 14.13 -10.96 -4.34
C PRO A 70 14.18 -10.26 -2.97
N ARG A 71 15.40 -10.11 -2.44
CA ARG A 71 15.60 -9.55 -1.08
C ARG A 71 16.14 -8.12 -1.07
N LYS A 72 16.66 -7.61 -2.18
CA LYS A 72 17.37 -6.33 -2.19
C LYS A 72 16.80 -5.37 -3.22
N LEU A 73 16.54 -4.15 -2.77
CA LEU A 73 16.22 -3.01 -3.62
C LEU A 73 17.54 -2.45 -4.19
N GLU A 74 17.59 -2.28 -5.50
CA GLU A 74 18.68 -1.61 -6.20
C GLU A 74 18.14 -0.32 -6.82
N TRP A 75 18.89 0.77 -6.67
CA TRP A 75 18.51 2.07 -7.21
C TRP A 75 19.23 2.29 -8.54
N ASP A 76 18.49 2.74 -9.56
CA ASP A 76 19.05 3.07 -10.88
C ASP A 76 19.89 4.36 -10.81
N THR A 77 19.59 5.22 -9.83
CA THR A 77 20.27 6.51 -9.58
C THR A 77 20.86 6.54 -8.18
N ASP A 78 22.04 7.12 -8.01
CA ASP A 78 22.62 7.37 -6.69
C ASP A 78 21.74 8.35 -5.88
N LEU A 79 21.23 7.87 -4.75
CA LEU A 79 20.36 8.64 -3.86
C LEU A 79 21.04 9.89 -3.29
N THR A 80 22.37 9.88 -3.19
CA THR A 80 23.15 11.02 -2.66
C THR A 80 23.20 12.19 -3.65
N LEU A 81 23.18 11.90 -4.95
CA LEU A 81 23.26 12.87 -6.04
C LEU A 81 21.90 13.41 -6.48
N MET A 82 20.81 12.93 -5.87
CA MET A 82 19.46 13.29 -6.25
C MET A 82 19.07 14.69 -5.79
N ASN A 83 18.42 15.45 -6.68
CA ASN A 83 17.91 16.78 -6.38
C ASN A 83 16.76 16.74 -5.34
N ASP A 84 16.58 17.82 -4.58
CA ASP A 84 15.56 17.92 -3.54
C ASP A 84 14.13 17.70 -4.06
N GLU A 85 13.82 18.21 -5.25
CA GLU A 85 12.51 18.05 -5.90
C GLU A 85 12.24 16.58 -6.27
N GLN A 86 13.22 15.90 -6.85
CA GLN A 86 13.12 14.49 -7.23
C GLN A 86 12.95 13.62 -5.99
N ARG A 87 13.72 13.90 -4.93
CA ARG A 87 13.62 13.20 -3.65
C ARG A 87 12.26 13.41 -3.01
N CYS A 88 11.75 14.65 -2.99
CA CYS A 88 10.41 14.97 -2.49
C CYS A 88 9.33 14.20 -3.25
N ALA A 89 9.39 14.19 -4.58
CA ALA A 89 8.43 13.46 -5.41
C ALA A 89 8.45 11.95 -5.14
N LEU A 90 9.64 11.35 -4.96
CA LEU A 90 9.75 9.94 -4.58
C LEU A 90 9.22 9.70 -3.16
N LEU A 91 9.60 10.51 -2.17
CA LEU A 91 9.09 10.37 -0.79
C LEU A 91 7.56 10.39 -0.74
N ILE A 92 6.91 11.26 -1.52
CA ILE A 92 5.45 11.29 -1.64
C ILE A 92 4.93 9.97 -2.23
N LYS A 93 5.49 9.50 -3.35
CA LYS A 93 5.08 8.21 -3.98
C LYS A 93 5.25 7.02 -3.03
N PHE A 94 6.36 6.97 -2.29
CA PHE A 94 6.63 5.90 -1.31
C PHE A 94 5.76 6.02 -0.07
N SER A 95 5.37 7.23 0.35
CA SER A 95 4.46 7.43 1.48
C SER A 95 3.06 6.86 1.25
N ASP A 96 2.55 6.97 0.01
CA ASP A 96 1.28 6.35 -0.41
C ASP A 96 1.36 4.81 -0.37
N ALA A 97 2.57 4.24 -0.49
CA ALA A 97 2.80 2.80 -0.62
C ALA A 97 3.10 2.08 0.71
N MET A 98 3.23 2.81 1.82
CA MET A 98 3.65 2.25 3.12
C MET A 98 2.70 1.14 3.63
N GLY A 99 1.41 1.26 3.32
CA GLY A 99 0.37 0.32 3.75
C GLY A 99 0.29 -0.97 2.93
N ILE A 100 0.99 -1.09 1.80
CA ILE A 100 0.86 -2.24 0.89
C ILE A 100 1.36 -3.54 1.55
N MET A 101 0.53 -4.58 1.59
CA MET A 101 0.94 -5.92 2.06
C MET A 101 1.40 -6.86 0.94
N SER A 102 1.03 -6.55 -0.30
CA SER A 102 1.29 -7.44 -1.45
C SER A 102 2.78 -7.55 -1.78
N HIS A 103 3.29 -8.78 -1.80
CA HIS A 103 4.64 -9.08 -2.26
C HIS A 103 4.70 -9.10 -3.80
N PRO A 104 5.74 -8.55 -4.46
CA PRO A 104 7.00 -8.02 -3.92
C PRO A 104 6.99 -6.52 -3.60
N TYR A 105 5.90 -5.82 -3.88
CA TYR A 105 5.78 -4.36 -3.73
C TYR A 105 5.97 -3.88 -2.29
N ARG A 106 5.60 -4.71 -1.32
CA ARG A 106 5.88 -4.47 0.10
C ARG A 106 7.36 -4.18 0.37
N ILE A 107 8.27 -4.99 -0.16
CA ILE A 107 9.71 -4.82 0.09
C ILE A 107 10.20 -3.54 -0.57
N VAL A 108 9.73 -3.27 -1.79
CA VAL A 108 10.08 -2.05 -2.52
C VAL A 108 9.65 -0.82 -1.71
N ALA A 109 8.40 -0.80 -1.23
CA ALA A 109 7.87 0.32 -0.46
C ALA A 109 8.60 0.51 0.88
N GLU A 110 8.84 -0.58 1.61
CA GLU A 110 9.48 -0.53 2.93
C GLU A 110 10.96 -0.15 2.84
N GLN A 111 11.72 -0.83 1.98
CA GLN A 111 13.14 -0.54 1.80
C GLN A 111 13.36 0.82 1.14
N GLY A 112 12.54 1.18 0.15
CA GLY A 112 12.70 2.42 -0.58
C GLY A 112 12.51 3.65 0.31
N MET A 113 11.52 3.61 1.20
CA MET A 113 11.30 4.68 2.17
C MET A 113 12.46 4.78 3.19
N ILE A 114 12.97 3.64 3.66
CA ILE A 114 14.13 3.62 4.57
C ILE A 114 15.37 4.21 3.90
N ASP A 115 15.67 3.80 2.66
CA ASP A 115 16.85 4.26 1.92
C ASP A 115 16.77 5.76 1.62
N LEU A 116 15.59 6.26 1.21
CA LEU A 116 15.36 7.68 0.94
C LEU A 116 15.54 8.54 2.19
N LEU A 117 15.03 8.10 3.34
CA LEU A 117 15.18 8.83 4.61
C LEU A 117 16.60 8.73 5.17
N SER A 118 17.27 7.59 4.99
CA SER A 118 18.65 7.39 5.48
C SER A 118 19.68 8.19 4.68
N THR A 119 19.39 8.43 3.39
CA THR A 119 20.28 9.18 2.48
C THR A 119 19.88 10.66 2.37
N ALA A 120 18.84 11.09 3.10
CA ALA A 120 18.37 12.47 3.06
C ALA A 120 19.38 13.42 3.71
N THR A 121 20.21 14.06 2.89
CA THR A 121 21.12 15.15 3.29
C THR A 121 20.40 16.48 3.46
N SER A 122 19.31 16.70 2.71
CA SER A 122 18.53 17.94 2.73
C SER A 122 17.23 17.79 3.52
N VAL A 123 17.07 18.62 4.55
CA VAL A 123 15.85 18.64 5.37
C VAL A 123 14.66 19.19 4.56
N ASN A 124 14.92 20.10 3.61
CA ASN A 124 13.88 20.77 2.82
C ASN A 124 13.00 19.79 2.02
N SER A 125 13.61 18.77 1.41
CA SER A 125 12.89 17.76 0.63
C SER A 125 11.96 16.92 1.52
N VAL A 126 12.43 16.55 2.72
CA VAL A 126 11.65 15.82 3.72
C VAL A 126 10.52 16.69 4.28
N MET A 127 10.78 17.98 4.54
CA MET A 127 9.78 18.92 5.04
C MET A 127 8.65 19.15 4.02
N ALA A 128 8.99 19.27 2.74
CA ALA A 128 8.00 19.41 1.68
C ALA A 128 7.11 18.15 1.55
N ALA A 129 7.69 16.96 1.73
CA ALA A 129 6.96 15.69 1.71
C ALA A 129 6.28 15.34 3.04
N LEU A 130 6.57 16.06 4.13
CA LEU A 130 6.16 15.71 5.50
C LEU A 130 4.65 15.45 5.65
N PRO A 131 3.73 16.27 5.10
CA PRO A 131 2.30 16.01 5.22
C PRO A 131 1.87 14.68 4.59
N ALA A 132 2.47 14.30 3.46
CA ALA A 132 2.19 13.03 2.78
C ALA A 132 2.74 11.85 3.60
N ILE A 133 3.97 11.99 4.13
CA ILE A 133 4.59 10.99 4.99
C ILE A 133 3.77 10.76 6.27
N VAL A 134 3.30 11.82 6.92
CA VAL A 134 2.43 11.73 8.10
C VAL A 134 1.13 10.98 7.79
N ASN A 135 0.53 11.22 6.62
CA ASN A 135 -0.67 10.51 6.20
C ASN A 135 -0.38 9.02 5.96
N GLY A 136 0.72 8.68 5.28
CA GLY A 136 1.17 7.31 5.06
C GLY A 136 1.46 6.57 6.37
N ILE A 137 2.12 7.22 7.33
CA ILE A 137 2.37 6.68 8.67
C ILE A 137 1.05 6.43 9.40
N ARG A 138 0.13 7.39 9.40
CA ARG A 138 -1.19 7.23 10.05
C ARG A 138 -1.97 6.06 9.45
N PHE A 139 -1.99 5.93 8.12
CA PHE A 139 -2.64 4.83 7.44
C PHE A 139 -2.03 3.49 7.86
N THR A 140 -0.70 3.42 7.87
CA THR A 140 0.05 2.21 8.25
C THR A 140 -0.09 1.87 9.75
N LEU A 141 -0.22 2.87 10.63
CA LEU A 141 -0.47 2.68 12.07
C LEU A 141 -1.88 2.16 12.39
N LEU A 142 -2.85 2.46 11.54
CA LEU A 142 -4.22 1.94 11.65
C LEU A 142 -4.36 0.53 11.05
N HIS A 143 -3.32 0.03 10.39
CA HIS A 143 -3.33 -1.29 9.79
C HIS A 143 -3.40 -2.39 10.87
N PRO A 144 -4.18 -3.47 10.68
CA PRO A 144 -4.33 -4.53 11.68
C PRO A 144 -3.02 -5.30 11.95
N ASP A 145 -2.19 -5.49 10.92
CA ASP A 145 -0.90 -6.19 11.05
C ASP A 145 0.06 -5.44 11.98
N GLN A 146 0.57 -6.15 12.99
CA GLN A 146 1.58 -5.65 13.92
C GLN A 146 2.89 -5.29 13.21
N SER A 147 3.28 -6.05 12.17
CA SER A 147 4.51 -5.81 11.42
C SER A 147 4.51 -4.41 10.77
N LYS A 148 3.35 -4.01 10.24
CA LYS A 148 3.14 -2.68 9.64
C LYS A 148 3.16 -1.58 10.68
N ARG A 149 2.56 -1.81 11.85
CA ARG A 149 2.61 -0.85 12.98
C ARG A 149 4.04 -0.63 13.45
N VAL A 150 4.83 -1.69 13.63
CA VAL A 150 6.26 -1.59 13.99
C VAL A 150 7.06 -0.85 12.90
N TYR A 151 6.80 -1.14 11.64
CA TYR A 151 7.42 -0.42 10.52
C TYR A 151 7.08 1.08 10.54
N ALA A 152 5.82 1.45 10.76
CA ALA A 152 5.41 2.85 10.86
C ALA A 152 6.07 3.59 12.04
N LEU A 153 6.19 2.92 13.19
CA LEU A 153 6.95 3.44 14.35
C LEU A 153 8.43 3.66 14.01
N LYS A 154 9.06 2.71 13.30
CA LYS A 154 10.45 2.85 12.84
C LYS A 154 10.65 4.07 11.96
N ILE A 155 9.75 4.29 11.00
CA ILE A 155 9.79 5.47 10.12
C ILE A 155 9.61 6.78 10.92
N MET A 156 8.72 6.81 11.92
CA MET A 156 8.61 7.96 12.81
C MET A 156 9.91 8.24 13.56
N CYS A 157 10.55 7.22 14.13
CA CYS A 157 11.84 7.38 14.81
C CYS A 157 12.94 7.90 13.85
N MET A 158 12.95 7.42 12.61
CA MET A 158 13.89 7.91 11.59
C MET A 158 13.63 9.40 11.28
N LEU A 159 12.36 9.79 11.09
CA LEU A 159 12.00 11.19 10.87
C LEU A 159 12.44 12.09 12.02
N THR A 160 12.23 11.68 13.27
CA THR A 160 12.66 12.47 14.43
C THR A 160 14.16 12.55 14.58
N SER A 161 14.90 11.59 14.00
CA SER A 161 16.37 11.58 14.02
C SER A 161 16.98 12.55 12.99
N ILE A 162 16.20 12.97 11.99
CA ILE A 162 16.64 13.97 11.00
C ILE A 162 16.61 15.36 11.66
N HIS A 163 17.75 16.04 11.65
CA HIS A 163 17.90 17.35 12.27
C HIS A 163 16.87 18.36 11.72
N GLY A 164 16.16 19.06 12.61
CA GLY A 164 15.13 20.04 12.23
C GLY A 164 13.76 19.45 11.86
N CYS A 165 13.62 18.13 11.74
CA CYS A 165 12.34 17.48 11.44
C CYS A 165 11.44 17.36 12.69
N GLY A 166 12.03 17.15 13.87
CA GLY A 166 11.31 17.00 15.14
C GLY A 166 10.32 18.14 15.47
N PRO A 167 10.75 19.42 15.47
CA PRO A 167 9.85 20.55 15.73
C PRO A 167 8.72 20.68 14.71
N ASN A 168 8.99 20.36 13.45
CA ASN A 168 8.01 20.41 12.37
C ASN A 168 6.99 19.27 12.41
N LEU A 169 7.28 18.20 13.17
CA LEU A 169 6.36 17.08 13.38
C LEU A 169 5.31 17.37 14.48
N VAL A 170 5.55 18.36 15.34
CA VAL A 170 4.69 18.72 16.48
C VAL A 170 3.23 18.97 16.09
N PRO A 171 2.90 19.73 15.02
CA PRO A 171 1.51 19.95 14.60
C PRO A 171 0.77 18.67 14.22
N PHE A 172 1.50 17.60 13.88
CA PHE A 172 0.96 16.34 13.41
C PHE A 172 0.79 15.29 14.51
N TYR A 173 1.33 15.51 15.71
CA TYR A 173 1.25 14.54 16.82
C TYR A 173 -0.19 14.18 17.20
N GLY A 174 -1.13 15.13 17.15
CA GLY A 174 -2.55 14.81 17.40
C GLY A 174 -3.10 13.75 16.44
N ARG A 175 -2.62 13.73 15.19
CA ARG A 175 -3.05 12.76 14.17
C ARG A 175 -2.31 11.42 14.26
N LEU A 176 -1.05 11.43 14.70
CA LEU A 176 -0.16 10.28 14.79
C LEU A 176 -0.31 9.49 16.09
N LEU A 177 -0.58 10.15 17.22
CA LEU A 177 -0.69 9.52 18.54
C LEU A 177 -2.08 8.90 18.78
N ALA A 178 -3.11 9.36 18.09
CA ALA A 178 -4.47 8.85 18.25
C ALA A 178 -4.61 7.35 17.94
N PRO A 179 -4.02 6.81 16.85
CA PRO A 179 -3.95 5.36 16.61
C PRO A 179 -3.20 4.60 17.72
N LEU A 180 -2.08 5.14 18.21
CA LEU A 180 -1.22 4.45 19.20
C LEU A 180 -1.93 4.19 20.53
N ARG A 181 -2.78 5.11 20.99
CA ARG A 181 -3.56 4.94 22.22
C ARG A 181 -4.44 3.70 22.21
N LYS A 182 -4.94 3.29 21.03
CA LYS A 182 -5.79 2.10 20.92
C LYS A 182 -5.04 0.81 21.21
N TYR A 183 -3.77 0.75 20.83
CA TYR A 183 -2.95 -0.46 20.92
C TYR A 183 -2.14 -0.53 22.21
N LEU A 184 -1.89 0.61 22.86
CA LEU A 184 -1.22 0.66 24.17
C LEU A 184 -1.94 -0.17 25.25
N HIS A 185 -3.26 -0.31 25.15
CA HIS A 185 -4.06 -1.09 26.10
C HIS A 185 -4.25 -2.56 25.69
N THR A 186 -3.98 -2.92 24.44
CA THR A 186 -4.23 -4.28 23.92
C THR A 186 -3.18 -5.29 24.41
N ASP A 187 -1.97 -4.82 24.71
CA ASP A 187 -0.91 -5.66 25.25
C ASP A 187 -1.06 -5.89 26.78
N ALA A 188 -1.94 -5.14 27.45
CA ALA A 188 -2.19 -5.28 28.89
C ALA A 188 -3.23 -6.37 29.24
N GLU A 189 -4.01 -6.85 28.27
CA GLU A 189 -5.00 -7.93 28.47
C GLU A 189 -4.51 -9.32 28.03
N ASN A 190 -3.28 -9.43 27.49
CA ASN A 190 -2.70 -10.69 27.00
C ASN A 190 -1.47 -11.16 27.80
N VAL A 191 -1.35 -10.74 29.06
CA VAL A 191 -0.32 -11.24 30.02
C VAL A 191 -0.99 -11.86 31.23
#